data_AF-A0A2N5IB64-F1
#
_entry.id   AF-A0A2N5IB64-F1
#
_cell.length_a   1.000
_cell.length_b   1.000
_cell.length_c   1.000
_cell.angle_alpha   90.00
_cell.angle_beta   90.00
_cell.angle_gamma   90.00
#
_symmetry.space_group_name_H-M   'P 1'
#
loop_
_entity.id
_entity.type
_entity.pdbx_description
1 polymer ?
#
loop_
_entity_poly.entity_id
_entity_poly.type
_entity_poly.pdbx_seq_one_letter_code
_entity_poly.pdbx_strand_id
1 'polypeptide(L)'
;MPMVSKLAWDNPYYSFGEMKRLAPGIKGHLIDTGHKGVYIPTLFSEKQGNGTAGAYIDSLKEAYAQIRFPNVLSPILQGMLKRRGFYLKREYVPILKTHADVYVWRRK
;
A
#
# COMPACT_ATOMS: atom_id res chain seq x y z
N MET A 1 -11.49 -13.96 25.17
CA MET A 1 -10.90 -14.17 23.83
C MET A 1 -11.52 -13.15 22.90
N PRO A 2 -10.77 -12.25 22.25
CA PRO A 2 -11.38 -11.33 21.30
C PRO A 2 -11.85 -12.14 20.08
N MET A 3 -13.14 -12.04 19.80
CA MET A 3 -13.83 -12.70 18.70
C MET A 3 -13.38 -12.06 17.39
N VAL A 4 -12.34 -12.59 16.76
CA VAL A 4 -12.00 -12.24 15.38
C VAL A 4 -13.07 -12.87 14.48
N SER A 5 -13.83 -12.05 13.77
CA SER A 5 -14.93 -12.53 12.91
C SER A 5 -14.39 -13.47 11.82
N LYS A 6 -15.18 -14.49 11.46
CA LYS A 6 -14.87 -15.47 10.39
C LYS A 6 -14.44 -14.82 9.06
N LEU A 7 -14.77 -13.55 8.83
CA LEU A 7 -14.37 -12.80 7.64
C LEU A 7 -12.83 -12.64 7.48
N ALA A 8 -12.08 -12.69 8.58
CA ALA A 8 -10.64 -12.44 8.59
C ALA A 8 -9.78 -13.65 8.18
N TRP A 9 -10.35 -14.87 8.16
CA TRP A 9 -9.60 -16.09 7.87
C TRP A 9 -9.48 -16.37 6.36
N ASP A 10 -10.48 -15.95 5.56
CA ASP A 10 -10.59 -16.34 4.14
C ASP A 10 -10.14 -15.24 3.16
N ASN A 11 -9.58 -14.13 3.66
CA ASN A 11 -9.28 -12.98 2.81
C ASN A 11 -7.88 -12.42 3.04
N PRO A 12 -6.91 -12.65 2.12
CA PRO A 12 -5.54 -12.13 2.25
C PRO A 12 -5.46 -10.59 2.20
N TYR A 13 -6.59 -9.92 1.96
CA TYR A 13 -6.70 -8.47 1.88
C TYR A 13 -7.34 -7.82 3.13
N TYR A 14 -7.91 -8.59 4.07
CA TYR A 14 -8.35 -8.11 5.40
C TYR A 14 -7.30 -8.45 6.45
N SER A 15 -6.09 -7.92 6.32
CA SER A 15 -5.18 -7.91 7.45
C SER A 15 -5.59 -6.83 8.44
N PHE A 16 -6.59 -7.15 9.27
CA PHE A 16 -6.65 -6.68 10.66
C PHE A 16 -5.60 -7.40 11.54
N GLY A 17 -4.56 -7.98 10.91
CA GLY A 17 -3.40 -8.53 11.59
C GLY A 17 -2.44 -7.42 12.01
N GLU A 18 -1.46 -7.77 12.83
CA GLU A 18 -0.42 -6.82 13.27
C GLU A 18 0.29 -6.18 12.08
N MET A 19 0.54 -4.86 12.16
CA MET A 19 1.34 -4.15 11.16
C MET A 19 2.72 -4.80 11.06
N LYS A 20 3.02 -5.38 9.90
CA LYS A 20 4.30 -6.03 9.66
C LYS A 20 5.38 -4.99 9.45
N ARG A 21 6.60 -5.30 9.88
CA ARG A 21 7.78 -4.54 9.48
C ARG A 21 8.09 -4.84 8.02
N LEU A 22 7.97 -3.84 7.16
CA LEU A 22 8.20 -3.97 5.70
C LEU A 22 9.63 -3.64 5.32
N ALA A 23 10.24 -2.66 6.01
CA ALA A 23 11.64 -2.27 5.88
C ALA A 23 12.12 -1.62 7.19
N PRO A 24 13.42 -1.35 7.39
CA PRO A 24 13.89 -0.56 8.52
C PRO A 24 13.14 0.78 8.61
N GLY A 25 12.46 1.05 9.72
CA GLY A 25 11.68 2.27 9.93
C GLY A 25 10.30 2.30 9.26
N ILE A 26 9.90 1.23 8.55
CA ILE A 26 8.63 1.16 7.81
C ILE A 26 7.79 -0.03 8.27
N LYS A 27 6.53 0.25 8.63
CA LYS A 27 5.52 -0.76 8.96
C LYS A 27 4.32 -0.64 8.03
N GLY A 28 3.56 -1.72 7.89
CA GLY A 28 2.31 -1.68 7.15
C GLY A 28 1.89 -3.05 6.64
N HIS A 29 1.07 -3.01 5.60
CA HIS A 29 0.59 -4.19 4.91
C HIS A 29 0.97 -4.11 3.44
N LEU A 30 1.54 -5.21 2.95
CA LEU A 30 1.94 -5.39 1.57
C LEU A 30 1.31 -6.69 1.08
N ILE A 31 0.62 -6.60 -0.04
CA ILE A 31 -0.04 -7.73 -0.68
C ILE A 31 0.59 -7.88 -2.05
N ASP A 32 1.48 -8.84 -2.16
CA ASP A 32 2.07 -9.23 -3.44
C ASP A 32 1.03 -10.02 -4.23
N THR A 33 0.74 -9.56 -5.45
CA THR A 33 -0.21 -10.20 -6.37
C THR A 33 0.50 -10.79 -7.60
N GLY A 34 1.81 -11.02 -7.50
CA GLY A 34 2.65 -11.57 -8.56
C GLY A 34 2.66 -10.68 -9.79
N HIS A 35 2.28 -11.24 -10.95
CA HIS A 35 2.24 -10.50 -12.23
C HIS A 35 1.36 -9.24 -12.22
N LYS A 36 0.39 -9.13 -11.30
CA LYS A 36 -0.46 -7.95 -11.15
C LYS A 36 0.23 -6.82 -10.38
N GLY A 37 1.40 -7.06 -9.81
CA GLY A 37 2.19 -6.12 -9.02
C GLY A 37 1.89 -6.20 -7.52
N VAL A 38 2.11 -5.10 -6.82
CA VAL A 38 1.94 -5.03 -5.36
C VAL A 38 0.85 -4.03 -4.96
N TYR A 39 0.09 -4.37 -3.92
CA TYR A 39 -0.89 -3.51 -3.28
C TYR A 39 -0.44 -3.18 -1.85
N ILE A 40 -0.47 -1.90 -1.50
CA ILE A 40 -0.04 -1.38 -0.20
C ILE A 40 -1.19 -0.58 0.40
N PRO A 41 -2.15 -1.23 1.07
CA PRO A 41 -3.30 -0.56 1.67
C PRO A 41 -2.93 0.31 2.87
N THR A 42 -1.80 0.04 3.52
CA THR A 42 -1.37 0.76 4.72
C THR A 42 0.14 0.84 4.77
N LEU A 43 0.65 2.05 4.97
CA LEU A 43 2.07 2.36 5.08
C LEU A 43 2.28 3.36 6.20
N PHE A 44 3.18 3.03 7.12
CA PHE A 44 3.53 3.85 8.27
C PHE A 44 5.05 3.98 8.38
N SER A 45 5.52 5.20 8.59
CA SER A 45 6.94 5.49 8.87
C SER A 45 7.10 5.77 10.35
N GLU A 46 8.01 5.06 11.03
CA GLU A 46 8.30 5.26 12.45
C GLU A 46 8.82 6.68 12.75
N LYS A 47 9.51 7.28 11.78
CA LYS A 47 9.96 8.67 11.81
C LYS A 47 9.56 9.37 10.52
N GLN A 48 8.91 10.52 10.63
CA GLN A 48 8.56 11.35 9.47
C GLN A 48 9.73 12.29 9.10
N GLY A 49 9.82 12.69 7.83
CA GLY A 49 10.78 13.70 7.37
C GLY A 49 12.23 13.22 7.14
N ASN A 50 12.57 11.96 7.38
CA ASN A 50 13.92 11.43 7.21
C ASN A 50 14.17 10.73 5.85
N GLY A 51 13.19 10.75 4.95
CA GLY A 51 13.29 10.13 3.62
C GLY A 51 13.09 8.61 3.56
N THR A 52 12.97 7.90 4.69
CA THR A 52 12.89 6.43 4.72
C THR A 52 11.70 5.88 3.92
N ALA A 53 10.51 6.47 4.08
CA ALA A 53 9.34 6.05 3.31
C ALA A 53 9.53 6.25 1.80
N GLY A 54 10.22 7.32 1.42
CA GLY A 54 10.56 7.60 0.03
C GLY A 54 11.49 6.54 -0.55
N ALA A 55 12.58 6.26 0.15
CA ALA A 55 13.55 5.23 -0.26
C ALA A 55 12.90 3.84 -0.37
N TYR A 56 12.01 3.49 0.57
CA TYR A 56 11.23 2.26 0.49
C TYR A 56 10.30 2.22 -0.74
N ILE A 57 9.61 3.31 -1.05
CA ILE A 57 8.76 3.38 -2.25
C ILE A 57 9.61 3.22 -3.52
N ASP A 58 10.81 3.77 -3.54
CA ASP A 58 11.69 3.69 -4.70
C ASP A 58 12.25 2.27 -4.87
N SER A 59 12.59 1.55 -3.80
CA SER A 59 12.99 0.12 -3.90
C SER A 59 11.86 -0.79 -4.40
N LEU A 60 10.60 -0.46 -4.09
CA LEU A 60 9.46 -1.21 -4.65
C LEU A 60 9.38 -1.11 -6.18
N LYS A 61 9.84 0.00 -6.79
CA LYS A 61 9.84 0.18 -8.25
C LYS A 61 10.88 -0.71 -8.94
N GLU A 62 11.93 -1.06 -8.22
CA GLU A 62 12.95 -2.01 -8.68
C GLU A 62 12.40 -3.43 -8.67
N ALA A 63 11.62 -3.78 -7.63
CA ALA A 63 11.10 -5.12 -7.41
C ALA A 63 9.83 -5.44 -8.23
N TYR A 64 8.93 -4.48 -8.43
CA TYR A 64 7.60 -4.73 -9.00
C TYR A 64 7.37 -3.96 -10.31
N ALA A 65 6.64 -4.57 -11.25
CA ALA A 65 6.23 -3.89 -12.48
C ALA A 65 5.10 -2.88 -12.26
N GLN A 66 4.33 -3.05 -11.19
CA GLN A 66 3.21 -2.19 -10.83
C GLN A 66 3.05 -2.09 -9.31
N ILE A 67 2.77 -0.90 -8.82
CA ILE A 67 2.57 -0.60 -7.39
C ILE A 67 1.27 0.17 -7.23
N ARG A 68 0.48 -0.16 -6.21
CA ARG A 68 -0.79 0.49 -5.92
C ARG A 68 -0.95 0.85 -4.46
N PHE A 69 -1.40 2.07 -4.20
CA PHE A 69 -1.80 2.56 -2.89
C PHE A 69 -3.27 2.97 -2.93
N PRO A 70 -4.21 2.12 -2.46
CA PRO A 70 -5.62 2.47 -2.37
C PRO A 70 -5.88 3.40 -1.17
N ASN A 71 -6.82 4.35 -1.33
CA ASN A 71 -7.34 5.20 -0.25
C ASN A 71 -6.26 5.94 0.55
N VAL A 72 -5.30 6.56 -0.13
CA VAL A 72 -4.27 7.37 0.55
C VAL A 72 -4.89 8.62 1.17
N LEU A 73 -5.07 8.61 2.48
CA LEU A 73 -5.68 9.74 3.21
C LEU A 73 -4.67 10.86 3.54
N SER A 74 -3.39 10.54 3.69
CA SER A 74 -2.35 11.51 4.08
C SER A 74 -1.95 12.41 2.90
N PRO A 75 -2.17 13.75 2.98
CA PRO A 75 -1.79 14.68 1.90
C PRO A 75 -0.27 14.69 1.64
N ILE A 76 0.52 14.46 2.69
CA ILE A 76 1.99 14.37 2.60
C ILE A 76 2.37 13.16 1.74
N LEU A 77 1.77 12.00 2.00
CA LEU A 77 2.01 10.79 1.22
C LEU A 77 1.50 10.94 -0.22
N GLN A 78 0.33 11.55 -0.43
CA GLN A 78 -0.17 11.85 -1.78
C GLN A 78 0.82 12.70 -2.58
N GLY A 79 1.35 13.77 -1.98
CA GLY A 79 2.36 14.62 -2.63
C GLY A 79 3.66 13.86 -2.90
N MET A 80 4.09 13.01 -1.97
CA MET A 80 5.26 12.14 -2.15
C MET A 80 5.10 11.16 -3.32
N LEU A 81 3.93 10.51 -3.43
CA LEU A 81 3.61 9.56 -4.50
C LEU A 81 3.55 10.27 -5.86
N LYS A 82 2.87 11.42 -5.95
CA LYS A 82 2.80 12.22 -7.19
C LYS A 82 4.19 12.59 -7.72
N ARG A 83 5.07 13.11 -6.86
CA ARG A 83 6.48 13.43 -7.23
C ARG A 83 7.28 12.21 -7.68
N ARG A 84 6.87 11.01 -7.26
CA ARG A 84 7.48 9.72 -7.62
C ARG A 84 6.88 9.09 -8.88
N GLY A 85 6.02 9.80 -9.60
CA GLY A 85 5.43 9.34 -10.86
C GLY A 85 4.21 8.44 -10.69
N PHE A 86 3.62 8.38 -9.48
CA PHE A 86 2.31 7.73 -9.31
C PHE A 86 1.22 8.65 -9.86
N TYR A 87 0.28 8.08 -10.61
CA TYR A 87 -0.92 8.77 -11.08
C TYR A 87 -2.15 8.27 -10.31
N LEU A 88 -3.13 9.15 -10.12
CA LEU A 88 -4.37 8.81 -9.45
C LEU A 88 -5.32 8.15 -10.46
N LYS A 89 -5.93 7.03 -10.07
CA LYS A 89 -6.94 6.33 -10.86
C LYS A 89 -8.06 5.88 -9.95
N ARG A 90 -9.30 6.06 -10.40
CA ARG A 90 -10.47 5.47 -9.75
C ARG A 90 -10.61 4.03 -10.22
N GLU A 91 -10.41 3.09 -9.32
CA GLU A 91 -10.53 1.65 -9.61
C GLU A 91 -11.62 1.04 -8.72
N TYR A 92 -12.39 0.10 -9.28
CA TYR A 92 -13.20 -0.77 -8.45
C TYR A 92 -12.25 -1.64 -7.62
N VAL A 93 -12.35 -1.55 -6.30
CA VAL A 93 -11.54 -2.34 -5.38
C VAL A 93 -12.46 -3.44 -4.84
N PRO A 94 -12.31 -4.70 -5.31
CA PRO A 94 -13.25 -5.77 -4.97
C PRO A 94 -13.43 -5.99 -3.47
N ILE A 95 -12.37 -5.83 -2.67
CA ILE A 95 -12.46 -5.99 -1.21
C ILE A 95 -13.38 -4.96 -0.57
N LEU A 96 -13.37 -3.71 -1.05
CA LEU A 96 -14.20 -2.65 -0.49
C LEU A 96 -15.59 -2.63 -1.10
N LYS A 97 -15.86 -3.49 -2.09
CA LYS A 97 -17.07 -3.52 -2.91
C LYS A 97 -17.47 -2.14 -3.47
N THR A 98 -16.48 -1.26 -3.67
CA THR A 98 -16.69 0.11 -4.13
C THR A 98 -15.55 0.57 -5.00
N HIS A 99 -15.77 1.69 -5.69
CA HIS A 99 -14.71 2.41 -6.36
C HIS A 99 -13.91 3.21 -5.34
N ALA A 100 -12.59 3.07 -5.39
CA ALA A 100 -11.67 3.82 -4.56
C ALA A 100 -10.65 4.55 -5.41
N ASP A 101 -10.13 5.62 -4.82
CA ASP A 101 -9.02 6.38 -5.35
C ASP A 101 -7.72 5.63 -5.08
N VAL A 102 -7.04 5.22 -6.15
CA VAL A 102 -5.83 4.41 -6.10
C VAL A 102 -4.69 5.17 -6.77
N TYR A 103 -3.61 5.39 -6.02
CA TYR A 103 -2.36 5.86 -6.62
C TYR A 103 -1.64 4.67 -7.25
N VAL A 104 -1.40 4.76 -8.55
CA VAL A 104 -0.82 3.69 -9.35
C VAL A 104 0.51 4.15 -9.93
N TRP A 105 1.52 3.31 -9.83
CA TRP A 105 2.75 3.42 -10.61
C TRP A 105 2.92 2.17 -11.45
N ARG A 106 3.39 2.33 -12.69
CA ARG A 106 3.69 1.24 -13.62
C ARG A 106 5.05 1.49 -14.26
N ARG A 107 5.86 0.44 -14.34
CA ARG A 107 7.10 0.46 -15.12
C ARG A 107 6.75 0.66 -16.59
N LYS A 108 7.44 1.60 -17.23
CA LYS A 108 7.32 1.86 -18.67
C LYS A 108 7.95 0.73 -19.48
#